data_AF-A0A2D5EMW0-F1
#
_entry.id   AF-A0A2D5EMW0-F1
#
_cell.length_a   1.000
_cell.length_b   1.000
_cell.length_c   1.000
_cell.angle_alpha   90.00
_cell.angle_beta   90.00
_cell.angle_gamma   90.00
#
_symmetry.space_group_name_H-M   'P 1'
#
loop_
_entity.id
_entity.type
_entity.pdbx_description
1 polymer ?
#
loop_
_entity_poly.entity_id
_entity_poly.type
_entity_poly.pdbx_seq_one_letter_code
_entity_poly.pdbx_strand_id
1 'polypeptide(L)' 'GDLVPGRPWMHLPITMGYDRFPEQLIDEKAALLEDLHARGGRLFFTHDPDVAMAAVKKDERGRFGPGEEWPAPEKLPL' A
#
# COMPACT_ATOMS: atom_id res chain seq x y z
N GLY A 1 10.47 -0.60 0.13
CA GLY A 1 10.49 -1.11 -1.25
C GLY A 1 9.63 -0.21 -2.10
N ASP A 2 9.71 -0.28 -3.41
CA ASP A 2 9.14 0.73 -4.32
C ASP A 2 7.77 0.33 -4.92
N LEU A 3 7.22 -0.81 -4.51
CA LEU A 3 5.96 -1.35 -5.04
C LEU A 3 4.73 -0.50 -4.67
N VAL A 4 4.73 0.06 -3.46
CA VAL A 4 3.70 0.99 -2.97
C VAL A 4 4.41 2.15 -2.28
N PRO A 5 4.92 3.13 -3.05
CA PRO A 5 5.78 4.19 -2.52
C PRO A 5 5.01 5.22 -1.67
N GLY A 6 3.69 5.31 -1.84
CA GLY A 6 2.79 6.16 -1.07
C GLY A 6 1.32 5.78 -1.24
N ARG A 7 0.43 6.48 -0.52
CA ARG A 7 -1.01 6.16 -0.49
C ARG A 7 -1.68 6.08 -1.86
N PRO A 8 -1.39 6.97 -2.85
CA PRO A 8 -2.02 6.87 -4.16
C PRO A 8 -1.80 5.52 -4.85
N TRP A 9 -0.63 4.90 -4.66
CA TRP A 9 -0.29 3.62 -5.28
C TRP A 9 -1.03 2.42 -4.69
N MET A 10 -1.72 2.57 -3.54
CA MET A 10 -2.65 1.55 -3.06
C MET A 10 -3.81 1.32 -4.04
N HIS A 11 -4.14 2.31 -4.88
CA HIS A 11 -5.02 2.11 -6.02
C HIS A 11 -4.30 1.28 -7.09
N LEU A 12 -4.79 0.04 -7.31
CA LEU A 12 -4.10 -0.96 -8.12
C LEU A 12 -3.63 -0.48 -9.51
N PRO A 13 -4.43 0.25 -10.31
CA PRO A 13 -4.03 0.67 -11.65
C PRO A 13 -2.87 1.68 -11.70
N ILE A 14 -2.49 2.30 -10.58
CA ILE A 14 -1.41 3.29 -10.57
C ILE A 14 -0.05 2.58 -10.59
N THR A 15 0.72 2.86 -11.63
CA THR A 15 2.10 2.44 -11.89
C THR A 15 3.00 3.67 -12.08
N MET A 16 4.30 3.47 -12.28
CA MET A 16 5.31 4.50 -12.46
C MET A 16 5.96 4.37 -13.85
N GLY A 17 6.41 5.50 -14.41
CA GLY A 17 6.96 5.54 -15.77
C GLY A 17 8.26 4.73 -15.99
N TYR A 18 8.87 4.24 -14.91
CA TYR A 18 10.08 3.41 -14.93
C TYR A 18 9.83 1.95 -14.51
N ASP A 19 8.56 1.56 -14.31
CA ASP A 19 8.20 0.17 -14.07
C ASP A 19 8.51 -0.66 -15.31
N ARG A 20 9.24 -1.78 -15.11
CA ARG A 20 9.67 -2.63 -16.22
C ARG A 20 8.55 -3.50 -16.78
N PHE A 21 7.61 -3.89 -15.92
CA PHE A 21 6.46 -4.72 -16.29
C PHE A 21 5.22 -4.29 -15.48
N PRO A 22 4.51 -3.23 -15.93
CA PRO A 22 3.41 -2.63 -15.19
C PRO A 22 2.25 -3.59 -14.90
N GLU A 23 1.91 -4.49 -15.81
CA GLU A 23 0.82 -5.46 -15.64
C GLU A 23 1.15 -6.48 -14.55
N GLN A 24 2.37 -7.06 -14.58
CA GLN A 24 2.81 -7.98 -13.53
C GLN A 24 2.89 -7.27 -12.17
N LEU A 25 3.33 -6.00 -12.15
CA LEU A 25 3.39 -5.20 -10.93
C LEU A 25 2.01 -5.01 -10.29
N ILE A 26 0.95 -4.86 -11.09
CA ILE A 26 -0.42 -4.78 -10.59
C ILE A 26 -0.80 -6.07 -9.84
N ASP A 27 -0.46 -7.24 -10.39
CA ASP A 27 -0.74 -8.54 -9.77
C ASP A 27 0.05 -8.73 -8.46
N GLU A 28 1.35 -8.37 -8.47
CA GLU A 28 2.21 -8.42 -7.28
C GLU A 28 1.68 -7.51 -6.16
N LYS A 29 1.26 -6.31 -6.52
CA LYS A 29 0.67 -5.35 -5.59
C LYS A 29 -0.66 -5.85 -5.04
N ALA A 30 -1.51 -6.42 -5.88
CA ALA A 30 -2.78 -7.01 -5.44
C ALA A 30 -2.55 -8.16 -4.45
N ALA A 31 -1.62 -9.07 -4.74
CA ALA A 31 -1.27 -10.16 -3.85
C ALA A 31 -0.75 -9.67 -2.49
N LEU A 32 0.14 -8.67 -2.48
CA LEU A 32 0.65 -8.05 -1.26
C LEU A 32 -0.47 -7.40 -0.43
N LEU A 33 -1.32 -6.60 -1.07
CA LEU A 33 -2.38 -5.86 -0.38
C LEU A 33 -3.47 -6.79 0.14
N GLU A 34 -3.79 -7.88 -0.56
CA GLU A 34 -4.74 -8.89 -0.09
C GLU A 34 -4.22 -9.59 1.17
N ASP A 35 -2.96 -10.06 1.15
CA ASP A 35 -2.31 -10.68 2.31
C ASP A 35 -2.29 -9.75 3.52
N LEU A 36 -1.87 -8.50 3.32
CA LEU A 36 -1.83 -7.50 4.38
C LEU A 36 -3.23 -7.19 4.91
N HIS A 37 -4.22 -7.04 4.04
CA HIS A 37 -5.59 -6.81 4.46
C HIS A 37 -6.12 -7.96 5.34
N ALA A 38 -5.90 -9.21 4.92
CA ALA A 38 -6.37 -10.41 5.61
C ALA A 38 -5.80 -10.53 7.04
N ARG A 39 -4.55 -10.09 7.26
CA ARG A 39 -3.88 -10.13 8.57
C ARG A 39 -3.92 -8.81 9.36
N GLY A 40 -4.66 -7.81 8.91
CA GLY A 40 -4.69 -6.48 9.55
C GLY A 40 -3.34 -5.76 9.51
N GLY A 41 -2.54 -6.02 8.48
CA GLY A 41 -1.23 -5.45 8.25
C GLY A 41 -1.24 -3.98 7.86
N ARG A 42 -0.03 -3.41 7.83
CA ARG A 42 0.25 -2.01 7.53
C ARG A 42 1.35 -1.92 6.48
N LEU A 43 1.36 -0.84 5.72
CA LEU A 43 2.42 -0.49 4.78
C LEU A 43 3.19 0.72 5.28
N PHE A 44 4.52 0.63 5.22
CA PHE A 44 5.41 1.78 5.33
C PHE A 44 5.66 2.36 3.93
N PHE A 45 5.51 3.67 3.78
CA PHE A 45 5.68 4.40 2.53
C PHE A 45 7.03 5.10 2.49
N THR A 46 7.78 4.91 1.40
CA THR A 46 9.11 5.50 1.24
C THR A 46 9.09 6.90 0.66
N HIS A 47 8.01 7.29 0.00
CA HIS A 47 7.93 8.52 -0.80
C HIS A 47 6.64 9.32 -0.59
N ASP A 48 5.73 8.90 0.29
CA ASP A 48 4.58 9.72 0.67
C ASP A 48 5.07 10.91 1.52
N PRO A 49 4.73 12.15 1.16
CA PRO A 49 5.25 13.34 1.84
C PRO A 49 4.64 13.56 3.24
N ASP A 50 3.44 13.03 3.50
CA ASP A 50 2.67 13.34 4.71
C ASP A 50 2.46 12.12 5.61
N VAL A 51 2.37 10.93 5.04
CA VAL A 51 2.02 9.69 5.76
C VAL A 51 3.14 8.67 5.62
N ALA A 52 3.83 8.36 6.71
CA ALA A 52 4.88 7.35 6.69
C ALA A 52 4.34 5.92 6.69
N MET A 53 3.14 5.68 7.24
CA MET A 53 2.56 4.35 7.34
C MET A 53 1.03 4.39 7.32
N ALA A 54 0.39 3.37 6.73
CA ALA A 54 -1.06 3.20 6.84
C ALA A 54 -1.48 1.73 6.95
N ALA A 55 -2.61 1.47 7.61
CA ALA A 55 -3.26 0.17 7.61
C ALA A 55 -3.87 -0.11 6.24
N VAL A 56 -3.88 -1.37 5.81
CA VAL A 56 -4.49 -1.75 4.52
C VAL A 56 -5.98 -2.01 4.69
N LYS A 57 -6.81 -1.23 4.00
CA LYS A 57 -8.25 -1.44 3.92
C LYS A 57 -8.66 -1.78 2.49
N LYS A 58 -9.73 -2.56 2.39
CA LYS A 58 -10.41 -2.88 1.14
C LYS A 58 -11.87 -2.49 1.29
N ASP A 59 -12.38 -1.70 0.35
CA ASP A 59 -13.77 -1.26 0.36
C ASP A 59 -14.73 -2.36 -0.14
N GLU A 60 -16.04 -2.12 -0.05
CA GLU A 60 -17.09 -3.05 -0.50
C GLU A 60 -17.05 -3.34 -2.01
N ARG A 61 -16.38 -2.47 -2.78
CA ARG A 61 -16.16 -2.64 -4.23
C ARG A 61 -14.85 -3.35 -4.54
N GLY A 62 -14.15 -3.84 -3.52
CA GLY A 62 -12.90 -4.57 -3.64
C GLY A 62 -11.68 -3.70 -3.91
N ARG A 63 -11.75 -2.38 -3.75
CA ARG A 63 -10.63 -1.45 -3.98
C ARG A 63 -9.83 -1.24 -2.71
N PHE A 64 -8.51 -1.27 -2.84
CA PHE A 64 -7.60 -1.00 -1.74
C PHE A 64 -7.39 0.50 -1.51
N GLY A 65 -7.18 0.87 -0.25
CA GLY A 65 -6.85 2.22 0.17
C GLY A 65 -6.33 2.27 1.60
N PRO A 66 -5.88 3.46 2.04
CA PRO A 66 -5.40 3.65 3.40
C PRO A 66 -6.54 3.54 4.40
N GLY A 67 -6.27 2.89 5.53
CA GLY A 67 -7.10 2.89 6.73
C GLY A 67 -6.63 3.94 7.72
N GLU A 68 -6.32 3.50 8.94
CA GLU A 68 -5.62 4.34 9.91
C GLU A 68 -4.24 4.74 9.35
N GLU A 69 -3.88 6.01 9.50
CA GLU A 69 -2.68 6.63 8.93
C GLU A 69 -1.78 7.17 10.05
N TRP A 70 -0.47 7.06 9.86
CA TRP A 70 0.54 7.56 10.77
C TRP A 70 1.57 8.43 10.05
N PRO A 71 1.87 9.64 10.54
CA PRO A 71 2.86 10.53 9.93
C PRO A 71 4.30 10.05 10.15
N ALA A 72 4.53 9.15 11.11
CA ALA A 72 5.81 8.53 11.38
C ALA A 72 5.62 7.03 11.71
N PRO A 73 6.64 6.18 11.50
CA PRO A 73 6.56 4.78 11.90
C PRO A 73 6.42 4.67 13.42
N GLU A 74 5.32 4.08 13.88
CA GLU A 74 5.11 3.79 15.29
C GLU A 74 5.48 2.33 15.58
N LYS A 75 6.12 2.10 16.73
CA LYS A 75 6.37 0.74 17.23
C LYS A 75 5.03 0.08 17.53
N LEU A 76 4.87 -1.16 17.07
CA LEU A 76 3.76 -1.99 17.55
C LEU A 76 3.92 -2.20 19.07
N PRO A 77 2.84 -2.09 19.85
CA PRO A 77 2.87 -2.56 21.23
C PRO A 77 3.28 -4.03 21.23
N LEU A 78 4.31 -4.35 22.01
CA LEU A 78 4.80 -5.72 22.21
C LEU A 78 3.77 -6.56 22.96
#